data_AF-A0A7V9LFS3-F1
#
_entry.id   AF-A0A7V9LFS3-F1
#
_cell.length_a   1.000
_cell.length_b   1.000
_cell.length_c   1.000
_cell.angle_alpha   90.00
_cell.angle_beta   90.00
_cell.angle_gamma   90.00
#
_symmetry.space_group_name_H-M   'P 1'
#
loop_
_entity.id
_entity.type
_entity.pdbx_description
1 polymer ?
#
loop_
_entity_poly.entity_id
_entity_poly.type
_entity_poly.pdbx_seq_one_letter_code
_entity_poly.pdbx_strand_id
1 'polypeptide(L)'
;MYPISFAAEHVEEGRNRLTTFFRYFIVIPWLIVNMLYGIGAGITVTIAWLVMIFTGRYPEGLYNFNAGYLRQTERITSYYFLLTDELPPFGGEEAADYPVRIGVPPPLDKYSRAKAFFRYIIGIPVMILALVQSVILAVVTLVA
;
A
#
# COMPACT_ATOMS: atom_id res chain seq x y z
N MET A 1 -3.77 -14.66 -14.14
CA MET A 1 -3.67 -13.23 -13.73
C MET A 1 -3.57 -13.18 -12.22
N TYR A 2 -2.55 -12.51 -11.68
CA TYR A 2 -2.55 -12.19 -10.26
C TYR A 2 -3.66 -11.18 -9.99
N PRO A 3 -4.43 -11.33 -8.90
CA PRO A 3 -5.58 -10.48 -8.65
C PRO A 3 -5.18 -9.02 -8.43
N ILE A 4 -3.95 -8.74 -7.98
CA ILE A 4 -3.39 -7.40 -7.87
C ILE A 4 -2.27 -7.29 -8.90
N SER A 5 -2.35 -6.30 -9.78
CA SER A 5 -1.29 -6.00 -10.75
C SER A 5 -0.45 -4.83 -10.27
N PHE A 6 0.86 -4.93 -10.43
CA PHE A 6 1.80 -3.82 -10.23
C PHE A 6 2.49 -3.53 -11.56
N ALA A 7 2.40 -2.30 -12.03
CA ALA A 7 3.08 -1.84 -13.23
C ALA A 7 3.94 -0.63 -12.85
N ALA A 8 5.22 -0.67 -13.21
CA ALA A 8 6.15 0.43 -13.03
C ALA A 8 6.86 0.67 -14.35
N GLU A 9 6.67 1.86 -14.92
CA GLU A 9 7.40 2.28 -16.12
C GLU A 9 8.82 2.70 -15.72
N HIS A 10 9.82 2.20 -16.45
CA HIS A 10 11.22 2.53 -16.19
C HIS A 10 11.56 3.86 -16.88
N VAL A 11 11.78 4.91 -16.10
CA VAL A 11 12.17 6.23 -16.61
C VAL A 11 13.70 6.35 -16.49
N GLU A 12 14.42 6.15 -17.60
CA GLU A 12 15.89 6.16 -17.65
C GLU A 12 16.50 7.55 -17.88
N GLU A 13 15.78 8.48 -18.51
CA GLU A 13 16.36 9.74 -19.00
C GLU A 13 16.12 10.93 -18.06
N GLY A 14 17.18 11.72 -17.80
CA GLY A 14 17.07 13.04 -17.16
C GLY A 14 17.10 13.09 -15.63
N ARG A 15 17.45 12.00 -14.94
CA ARG A 15 17.46 11.95 -13.46
C ARG A 15 18.52 12.89 -12.85
N ASN A 16 18.07 13.93 -12.17
CA ASN A 16 18.95 14.91 -11.54
C ASN A 16 19.35 14.48 -10.11
N ARG A 17 20.66 14.29 -9.88
CA ARG A 17 21.22 13.81 -8.61
C ARG A 17 20.87 14.69 -7.42
N LEU A 18 20.75 16.01 -7.63
CA LEU A 18 20.45 16.96 -6.56
C LEU A 18 18.98 16.87 -6.14
N THR A 19 18.07 16.76 -7.11
CA THR A 19 16.65 16.61 -6.80
C THR A 19 16.37 15.26 -6.13
N THR A 20 17.10 14.19 -6.50
CA THR A 20 17.07 12.90 -5.81
C THR A 20 17.34 13.02 -4.31
N PHE A 21 18.36 13.78 -3.90
CA PHE A 21 18.69 13.96 -2.48
C PHE A 21 17.58 14.68 -1.71
N PHE A 22 17.03 15.76 -2.28
CA PHE A 22 15.97 16.54 -1.63
C PHE A 22 14.62 15.82 -1.57
N ARG A 23 14.43 14.70 -2.30
CA ARG A 23 13.17 13.95 -2.27
C ARG A 23 12.78 13.47 -0.89
N TYR A 24 13.75 13.05 -0.08
CA TYR A 24 13.49 12.59 1.28
C TYR A 24 12.87 13.68 2.15
N PHE A 25 13.20 14.96 1.90
CA PHE A 25 12.56 16.09 2.57
C PHE A 25 11.20 16.43 1.95
N ILE A 26 11.14 16.42 0.61
CA ILE A 26 9.90 16.73 -0.12
C ILE A 26 8.80 15.73 0.25
N VAL A 27 9.09 14.45 0.41
CA VAL A 27 8.07 13.42 0.66
C VAL A 27 7.51 13.43 2.09
N ILE A 28 8.08 14.19 3.03
CA ILE A 28 7.66 14.20 4.44
C ILE A 28 6.15 14.50 4.61
N PRO A 29 5.57 15.54 3.97
CA PRO A 29 4.13 15.79 4.03
C PRO A 29 3.29 14.62 3.51
N TRP A 30 3.75 13.94 2.45
CA TRP A 30 3.09 12.75 1.91
C TRP A 30 3.14 11.59 2.90
N LEU A 31 4.25 11.38 3.60
CA LEU A 31 4.36 10.35 4.64
C LEU A 31 3.40 10.60 5.81
N ILE A 32 3.23 11.86 6.22
CA ILE A 32 2.27 12.24 7.28
C ILE A 32 0.85 11.94 6.83
N VAL A 33 0.47 12.36 5.62
CA VAL A 33 -0.86 12.08 5.05
C VAL A 33 -1.09 10.57 4.92
N ASN A 34 -0.08 9.83 4.46
CA ASN A 34 -0.15 8.38 4.35
C ASN A 34 -0.34 7.70 5.69
N MET A 35 0.30 8.22 6.75
CA MET A 35 0.12 7.70 8.11
C MET A 35 -1.31 7.91 8.61
N LEU A 36 -1.88 9.10 8.39
CA LEU A 36 -3.27 9.38 8.76
C LEU A 36 -4.28 8.53 7.96
N TYR A 37 -4.06 8.40 6.65
CA TYR A 37 -4.86 7.52 5.79
C TYR A 37 -4.73 6.06 6.26
N GLY A 38 -3.53 5.62 6.64
CA GLY A 38 -3.25 4.29 7.16
C GLY A 38 -3.99 3.96 8.47
N ILE A 39 -4.16 4.92 9.37
CA ILE A 39 -4.99 4.74 10.57
C ILE A 39 -6.45 4.46 10.17
N GLY A 40 -6.99 5.24 9.24
CA GLY A 40 -8.32 4.98 8.65
C GLY A 40 -8.39 3.60 8.01
N ALA A 41 -7.35 3.18 7.30
CA ALA A 41 -7.30 1.88 6.62
C ALA A 41 -7.33 0.73 7.66
N GLY A 42 -6.56 0.86 8.75
CA GLY A 42 -6.60 -0.10 9.85
C GLY A 42 -7.99 -0.25 10.47
N ILE A 43 -8.67 0.88 10.71
CA ILE A 43 -10.04 0.87 11.24
C ILE A 43 -11.01 0.21 10.25
N THR A 44 -10.99 0.62 8.98
CA THR A 44 -11.90 0.10 7.95
C THR A 44 -11.67 -1.39 7.67
N VAL A 45 -10.42 -1.88 7.67
CA VAL A 45 -10.10 -3.31 7.56
C VAL A 45 -10.66 -4.09 8.74
N THR A 46 -10.53 -3.56 9.96
CA THR A 46 -11.06 -4.21 11.17
C THR A 46 -12.58 -4.32 11.12
N ILE A 47 -13.27 -3.24 10.72
CA ILE A 47 -14.73 -3.25 10.53
C ILE A 47 -15.12 -4.21 9.41
N ALA A 48 -14.45 -4.16 8.26
CA ALA A 48 -14.74 -5.02 7.11
C ALA A 48 -14.57 -6.51 7.46
N TRP A 49 -13.56 -6.85 8.27
CA TRP A 49 -13.37 -8.22 8.76
C TRP A 49 -14.53 -8.71 9.61
N LEU A 50 -14.98 -7.90 10.58
CA LEU A 50 -16.16 -8.23 11.40
C LEU A 50 -17.39 -8.43 10.52
N VAL A 51 -17.67 -7.49 9.62
CA VAL A 51 -18.80 -7.58 8.68
C VAL A 51 -18.70 -8.84 7.82
N MET A 52 -17.52 -9.19 7.33
CA MET A 52 -17.30 -10.36 6.49
C MET A 52 -17.53 -11.68 7.24
N ILE A 53 -17.24 -11.75 8.54
CA ILE A 53 -17.55 -12.93 9.36
C ILE A 53 -19.06 -13.17 9.46
N PHE A 54 -19.86 -12.10 9.55
CA PHE A 54 -21.32 -12.23 9.67
C PHE A 54 -22.01 -12.37 8.32
N THR A 55 -21.65 -11.55 7.35
CA THR A 55 -22.36 -11.39 6.07
C THR A 55 -21.72 -12.15 4.92
N GLY A 56 -20.43 -12.51 5.03
CA GLY A 56 -19.65 -13.04 3.92
C GLY A 56 -19.43 -12.03 2.78
N ARG A 57 -19.67 -10.72 3.00
CA ARG A 57 -19.49 -9.68 2.00
C ARG A 57 -18.54 -8.60 2.52
N TYR A 58 -17.74 -8.03 1.62
CA TYR A 58 -16.91 -6.87 1.92
C TYR A 58 -17.71 -5.61 1.56
N PRO A 59 -18.00 -4.70 2.50
CA PRO A 59 -18.68 -3.44 2.18
C PRO A 59 -17.89 -2.61 1.16
N GLU A 60 -18.54 -2.25 0.05
CA GLU A 60 -17.88 -1.62 -1.10
C GLU A 60 -17.16 -0.31 -0.72
N GLY A 61 -17.77 0.55 0.10
CA GLY A 61 -17.13 1.79 0.55
C GLY A 61 -15.83 1.54 1.35
N LEU A 62 -15.82 0.54 2.23
CA LEU A 62 -14.61 0.16 2.98
C LEU A 62 -13.56 -0.46 2.06
N TYR A 63 -13.99 -1.22 1.05
CA TYR A 63 -13.11 -1.81 0.06
C TYR A 63 -12.42 -0.72 -0.77
N ASN A 64 -13.19 0.21 -1.31
CA ASN A 64 -12.71 1.31 -2.13
C ASN A 64 -11.77 2.24 -1.34
N PHE A 65 -12.08 2.49 -0.07
CA PHE A 65 -11.20 3.24 0.82
C PHE A 65 -9.83 2.56 0.97
N ASN A 66 -9.82 1.25 1.24
CA ASN A 66 -8.59 0.48 1.39
C ASN A 66 -7.82 0.33 0.07
N ALA A 67 -8.53 0.16 -1.05
CA ALA A 67 -7.93 0.18 -2.39
C ALA A 67 -7.24 1.52 -2.65
N GLY A 68 -7.88 2.62 -2.28
CA GLY A 68 -7.29 3.95 -2.40
C GLY A 68 -6.05 4.15 -1.52
N TYR A 69 -6.09 3.65 -0.28
CA TYR A 69 -4.92 3.65 0.59
C TYR A 69 -3.74 2.88 -0.01
N LEU A 70 -3.99 1.68 -0.57
CA LEU A 70 -2.95 0.88 -1.23
C LEU A 70 -2.34 1.63 -2.42
N ARG A 71 -3.16 2.22 -3.30
CA ARG A 71 -2.68 3.02 -4.43
C ARG A 71 -1.83 4.20 -3.96
N GLN A 72 -2.28 4.94 -2.95
CA GLN A 72 -1.55 6.09 -2.43
C GLN A 72 -0.21 5.69 -1.80
N THR A 73 -0.22 4.66 -0.95
CA THR A 73 1.00 4.16 -0.29
C THR A 73 2.04 3.78 -1.33
N GLU A 74 1.63 3.11 -2.40
CA GLU A 74 2.57 2.56 -3.38
C GLU A 74 3.16 3.63 -4.29
N ARG A 75 2.41 4.69 -4.59
CA ARG A 75 2.96 5.90 -5.24
C ARG A 75 4.04 6.54 -4.37
N ILE A 76 3.75 6.74 -3.08
CA ILE A 76 4.68 7.37 -2.14
C ILE A 76 5.92 6.50 -1.94
N THR A 77 5.73 5.21 -1.73
CA THR A 77 6.80 4.22 -1.54
C THR A 77 7.70 4.16 -2.78
N SER A 78 7.11 4.17 -3.98
CA SER A 78 7.89 4.15 -5.22
C SER A 78 8.70 5.43 -5.43
N TYR A 79 8.14 6.59 -5.09
CA TYR A 79 8.88 7.86 -5.11
C TYR A 79 10.01 7.87 -4.06
N TYR A 80 9.74 7.37 -2.85
CA TYR A 80 10.70 7.28 -1.75
C TYR A 80 11.87 6.34 -2.08
N PHE A 81 11.60 5.19 -2.70
CA PHE A 81 12.60 4.23 -3.14
C PHE A 81 13.22 4.55 -4.51
N LEU A 82 12.94 5.74 -5.07
CA LEU A 82 13.56 6.24 -6.30
C LEU A 82 13.23 5.42 -7.57
N LEU A 83 12.09 4.73 -7.57
CA LEU A 83 11.55 4.03 -8.74
C LEU A 83 11.00 5.02 -9.77
N THR A 84 10.49 6.17 -9.31
CA THR A 84 9.94 7.24 -10.15
C THR A 84 10.47 8.60 -9.72
N ASP A 85 10.60 9.48 -10.71
CA ASP A 85 11.01 10.87 -10.51
C ASP A 85 9.82 11.82 -10.37
N GLU A 86 8.62 11.34 -10.66
CA GLU A 86 7.39 12.11 -10.69
C GLU A 86 6.76 12.22 -9.29
N LEU A 87 6.38 13.44 -8.91
CA LEU A 87 5.78 13.72 -7.61
C LEU A 87 4.44 12.99 -7.49
N PRO A 88 4.21 12.21 -6.42
CA PRO A 88 2.98 11.43 -6.30
C PRO A 88 1.77 12.35 -6.11
N PRO A 89 0.68 12.15 -6.89
CA PRO A 89 -0.57 12.86 -6.64
C PRO A 89 -1.12 12.49 -5.26
N PHE A 90 -1.89 13.40 -4.67
CA PHE A 90 -2.61 13.13 -3.43
C PHE A 90 -3.94 12.42 -3.71
N GLY A 91 -4.25 11.40 -2.91
CA GLY A 91 -5.56 10.77 -2.88
C GLY A 91 -5.57 9.33 -3.40
N GLY A 92 -6.61 8.58 -3.01
CA GLY A 92 -6.74 7.16 -3.32
C GLY A 92 -7.30 6.83 -4.71
N GLU A 93 -7.56 7.85 -5.53
CA GLU A 93 -8.13 7.67 -6.87
C GLU A 93 -7.11 7.06 -7.83
N GLU A 94 -7.60 6.54 -8.96
CA GLU A 94 -6.73 6.06 -10.03
C GLU A 94 -6.05 7.25 -10.72
N ALA A 95 -4.74 7.14 -10.89
CA ALA A 95 -3.93 8.13 -11.59
C ALA A 95 -3.35 7.42 -12.81
N ALA A 96 -4.11 7.49 -13.91
CA ALA A 96 -3.76 6.82 -15.16
C ALA A 96 -2.48 7.39 -15.79
N ASP A 97 -2.06 8.59 -15.41
CA ASP A 97 -0.86 9.21 -15.96
C ASP A 97 0.39 8.96 -15.10
N TYR A 98 0.23 8.42 -13.88
CA TYR A 98 1.38 8.21 -12.99
C TYR A 98 2.21 6.96 -13.39
N PRO A 99 3.55 6.98 -13.32
CA PRO A 99 4.41 5.90 -13.81
C PRO A 99 4.27 4.58 -13.05
N VAL A 100 3.80 4.62 -11.79
CA VAL A 100 3.60 3.43 -10.96
C VAL A 100 2.13 3.22 -10.63
N ARG A 101 1.59 2.07 -11.04
CA ARG A 101 0.16 1.79 -10.97
C ARG A 101 -0.10 0.45 -10.31
N ILE A 102 -1.13 0.45 -9.46
CA ILE A 102 -1.67 -0.76 -8.86
C ILE A 102 -3.10 -0.95 -9.29
N GLY A 103 -3.34 -2.08 -9.95
CA GLY A 103 -4.68 -2.55 -10.29
C GLY A 103 -5.25 -3.28 -9.09
N VAL A 104 -6.24 -2.67 -8.44
CA VAL A 104 -7.04 -3.31 -7.39
C VAL A 104 -8.37 -3.74 -8.03
N PRO A 105 -8.67 -5.04 -8.09
CA PRO A 105 -9.90 -5.53 -8.73
C PRO A 105 -11.11 -5.16 -7.86
N PRO A 106 -12.34 -5.21 -8.39
CA PRO A 106 -13.52 -5.02 -7.56
C PRO A 106 -13.65 -6.11 -6.48
N PRO A 107 -14.38 -5.86 -5.38
CA PRO A 107 -14.63 -6.87 -4.36
C PRO A 107 -15.39 -8.05 -4.94
N LEU A 108 -15.15 -9.25 -4.40
CA LEU A 108 -15.88 -10.45 -4.79
C LEU A 108 -17.32 -10.40 -4.26
N ASP A 109 -18.26 -10.98 -5.01
CA ASP A 109 -19.67 -11.03 -4.61
C ASP A 109 -19.88 -11.75 -3.26
N LYS A 110 -19.07 -12.77 -2.99
CA LYS A 110 -19.09 -13.57 -1.77
C LYS A 110 -17.70 -14.00 -1.33
N TYR A 111 -17.46 -13.89 -0.03
CA TYR A 111 -16.27 -14.36 0.68
C TYR A 111 -16.63 -15.51 1.62
N SER A 112 -15.72 -16.46 1.79
CA SER A 112 -15.89 -17.54 2.77
C SER A 112 -15.69 -16.98 4.18
N ARG A 113 -16.73 -17.10 5.02
CA ARG A 113 -16.74 -16.65 6.42
C ARG A 113 -15.68 -17.35 7.26
N ALA A 114 -15.51 -18.66 7.05
CA ALA A 114 -14.47 -19.44 7.73
C ALA A 114 -13.07 -18.93 7.36
N LYS A 115 -12.80 -18.70 6.07
CA LYS A 115 -11.52 -18.11 5.63
C LYS A 115 -11.31 -16.71 6.18
N ALA A 116 -12.36 -15.90 6.29
CA ALA A 116 -12.29 -14.58 6.91
C ALA A 116 -11.87 -14.67 8.39
N PHE A 117 -12.49 -15.57 9.17
CA PHE A 117 -12.17 -15.77 10.58
C PHE A 117 -10.72 -16.24 10.80
N PHE A 118 -10.30 -17.29 10.07
CA PHE A 118 -8.94 -17.83 10.18
C PHE A 118 -7.85 -16.88 9.64
N ARG A 119 -8.23 -15.80 8.96
CA ARG A 119 -7.28 -14.84 8.37
C ARG A 119 -6.39 -14.18 9.42
N TYR A 120 -6.87 -13.92 10.63
CA TYR A 120 -6.00 -13.39 11.71
C TYR A 120 -5.01 -14.43 12.23
N ILE A 121 -5.44 -15.69 12.33
CA ILE A 121 -4.55 -16.78 12.74
C ILE A 121 -3.44 -16.96 11.71
N ILE A 122 -3.77 -16.90 10.41
CA ILE A 122 -2.79 -16.95 9.31
C ILE A 122 -1.98 -15.65 9.23
N GLY A 123 -2.57 -14.52 9.60
CA GLY A 123 -1.91 -13.22 9.61
C GLY A 123 -0.78 -13.12 10.63
N ILE A 124 -0.89 -13.78 11.79
CA ILE A 124 0.14 -13.74 12.84
C ILE A 124 1.51 -14.24 12.33
N PRO A 125 1.65 -15.43 11.70
CA PRO A 125 2.90 -15.85 11.08
C PRO A 125 3.45 -14.85 10.06
N VAL A 126 2.58 -14.27 9.22
CA VAL A 126 2.97 -13.27 8.22
C VAL A 126 3.52 -12.01 8.90
N MET A 127 2.89 -11.55 9.99
CA MET A 127 3.36 -10.39 10.76
C MET A 127 4.70 -10.65 11.44
N ILE A 128 4.95 -11.88 11.93
CA ILE A 128 6.25 -12.27 12.49
C ILE A 128 7.33 -12.23 11.40
N LEU A 129 7.04 -12.78 10.21
CA LEU A 129 7.97 -12.72 9.08
C LEU A 129 8.27 -11.28 8.67
N ALA A 130 7.25 -10.41 8.61
CA ALA A 130 7.41 -9.00 8.31
C ALA A 130 8.26 -8.27 9.38
N LEU A 131 8.08 -8.62 10.66
CA LEU A 131 8.90 -8.09 11.75
C LEU A 131 10.37 -8.53 11.60
N VAL A 132 10.61 -9.81 11.33
CA VAL A 132 11.97 -10.34 11.11
C VAL A 132 12.64 -9.65 9.92
N GLN A 133 11.93 -9.50 8.80
CA GLN A 133 12.43 -8.76 7.64
C GLN A 133 12.78 -7.30 7.99
N SER A 134 11.95 -6.64 8.80
CA SER A 134 12.19 -5.26 9.26
C SER A 134 13.44 -5.15 10.12
N VAL A 135 13.69 -6.12 11.02
CA VAL A 135 14.90 -6.17 11.84
C VAL A 135 16.13 -6.40 10.97
N ILE A 136 16.06 -7.32 10.00
CA ILE A 136 17.17 -7.57 9.05
C ILE A 136 17.51 -6.29 8.29
N LEU A 137 16.51 -5.59 7.74
CA LEU A 137 16.72 -4.32 7.03
C LEU A 137 17.35 -3.26 7.92
N ALA A 138 16.91 -3.12 9.17
CA ALA A 138 17.49 -2.19 10.12
C ALA A 138 18.97 -2.49 10.41
N VAL A 139 19.32 -3.76 10.59
CA VAL A 139 20.71 -4.19 10.82
C VAL A 139 21.58 -3.92 9.59
N VAL A 140 21.11 -4.28 8.39
CA VAL A 140 21.84 -4.02 7.14
C VAL A 140 22.08 -2.52 6.95
N THR A 141 21.08 -1.69 7.22
CA THR A 141 21.17 -0.23 7.09
C THR A 141 22.14 0.40 8.11
N LEU A 142 22.31 -0.21 9.28
CA LEU A 142 23.26 0.25 10.30
C LEU A 142 24.72 -0.15 10.00
N VAL A 143 24.92 -1.23 9.23
CA VAL A 143 26.24 -1.82 8.96
C VAL A 143 26.80 -1.39 7.60
N ALA A 144 25.95 -1.06 6.62
CA ALA A 144 26.31 -0.57 5.29
C ALA A 144 26.60 0.95 5.29
#